data_AF-A0AAD9YWR9-F1
#
_entry.id   AF-A0AAD9YWR9-F1
#
_cell.length_a   1.000
_cell.length_b   1.000
_cell.length_c   1.000
_cell.angle_alpha   90.00
_cell.angle_beta   90.00
_cell.angle_gamma   90.00
#
_symmetry.space_group_name_H-M   'P 1'
#
loop_
_entity.id
_entity.type
_entity.pdbx_description
1 polymer ?
#
loop_
_entity_poly.entity_id
_entity_poly.type
_entity_poly.pdbx_seq_one_letter_code
_entity_poly.pdbx_strand_id
1 'polypeptide(L)'
;MQTRLVTKQCKSLDWLEVYAIHAMRAALEEELHEDEVWINLPGAAVWVFYAGDFMWNSGREWGLIVEDGVPRGVGAGHGGALWDGKRGFCLERWEFWKERFGAIGLKADVDDNTKDWAEHAKRTMEEIQGAG
;
A
#
# COMPACT_ATOMS: atom_id res chain seq x y z
N MET A 1 9.19 25.89 35.00
CA MET A 1 8.18 25.57 33.97
C MET A 1 8.91 24.90 32.82
N GLN A 2 8.81 23.57 32.74
CA GLN A 2 9.75 22.72 32.01
C GLN A 2 9.30 22.56 30.55
N THR A 3 10.14 22.99 29.63
CA THR A 3 9.98 22.88 28.19
C THR A 3 9.95 21.41 27.77
N ARG A 4 8.82 20.94 27.23
CA ARG A 4 8.75 19.64 26.56
C ARG A 4 9.13 19.85 25.11
N LEU A 5 10.36 19.50 24.76
CA LEU A 5 10.79 19.31 23.38
C LEU A 5 9.94 18.17 22.80
N VAL A 6 8.94 18.52 21.99
CA VAL A 6 8.34 17.56 21.07
C VAL A 6 9.42 17.27 20.04
N THR A 7 10.00 16.06 20.15
CA THR A 7 10.96 15.51 19.22
C THR A 7 10.54 15.84 17.79
N LYS A 8 11.42 16.54 17.04
CA LYS A 8 11.28 16.66 15.59
C LYS A 8 11.39 15.26 15.00
N GLN A 9 10.26 14.56 14.90
CA GLN A 9 10.10 13.44 13.98
C GLN A 9 10.51 13.97 12.61
N CYS A 10 11.46 13.31 11.96
CA CYS A 10 11.91 13.71 10.63
C CYS A 10 10.70 13.62 9.68
N LYS A 11 10.11 14.77 9.32
CA LYS A 11 8.89 14.89 8.49
C LYS A 11 9.07 14.37 7.05
N SER A 12 10.26 13.90 6.67
CA SER A 12 10.59 13.57 5.28
C SER A 12 10.26 12.14 4.87
N LEU A 13 9.88 11.23 5.78
CA LEU A 13 9.45 9.86 5.42
C LEU A 13 7.92 9.71 5.38
N ASP A 14 7.19 10.64 6.00
CA ASP A 14 5.73 10.57 6.16
C ASP A 14 4.98 10.60 4.83
N TRP A 15 5.52 11.32 3.83
CA TRP A 15 4.89 11.41 2.51
C TRP A 15 5.12 10.15 1.67
N LEU A 16 6.30 9.53 1.74
CA LEU A 16 6.62 8.32 0.96
C LEU A 16 5.65 7.18 1.27
N GLU A 17 5.31 7.02 2.55
CA GLU A 17 4.35 6.01 3.00
C GLU A 17 2.94 6.27 2.48
N VAL A 18 2.55 7.54 2.41
CA VAL A 18 1.28 7.98 1.82
C VAL A 18 1.26 7.67 0.33
N TYR A 19 2.35 7.89 -0.42
CA TYR A 19 2.41 7.50 -1.83
C TYR A 19 2.39 5.98 -2.01
N ALA A 20 3.09 5.23 -1.15
CA ALA A 20 3.09 3.78 -1.20
C ALA A 20 1.67 3.23 -1.01
N ILE A 21 0.96 3.66 0.04
CA ILE A 21 -0.41 3.17 0.30
C ILE A 21 -1.39 3.58 -0.80
N HIS A 22 -1.25 4.77 -1.38
CA HIS A 22 -2.08 5.20 -2.52
C HIS A 22 -1.80 4.38 -3.78
N ALA A 23 -0.53 4.08 -4.08
CA ALA A 23 -0.17 3.26 -5.22
C ALA A 23 -0.69 1.82 -5.07
N MET A 24 -0.50 1.22 -3.89
CA MET A 24 -1.01 -0.12 -3.59
C MET A 24 -2.53 -0.17 -3.70
N ARG A 25 -3.23 0.83 -3.15
CA ARG A 25 -4.68 0.95 -3.27
C ARG A 25 -5.12 1.03 -4.73
N ALA A 26 -4.57 1.98 -5.49
CA ALA A 26 -4.95 2.20 -6.88
C ALA A 26 -4.74 0.96 -7.75
N ALA A 27 -3.71 0.16 -7.50
CA ALA A 27 -3.40 -1.03 -8.27
C ALA A 27 -4.18 -2.29 -7.83
N LEU A 28 -4.47 -2.44 -6.53
CA LEU A 28 -4.84 -3.75 -5.96
C LEU A 28 -6.19 -3.75 -5.26
N GLU A 29 -6.66 -2.59 -4.78
CA GLU A 29 -7.89 -2.46 -3.99
C GLU A 29 -9.05 -1.86 -4.77
N GLU A 30 -8.85 -1.44 -6.02
CA GLU A 30 -9.93 -0.98 -6.90
C GLU A 30 -10.24 -2.05 -7.95
N GLU A 31 -11.45 -2.00 -8.52
CA GLU A 31 -11.78 -2.76 -9.74
C GLU A 31 -11.22 -2.00 -10.94
N LEU A 32 -10.21 -2.58 -11.60
CA LEU A 32 -9.49 -1.95 -12.70
C LEU A 32 -9.87 -2.52 -14.05
N HIS A 33 -9.98 -1.64 -15.05
CA HIS A 33 -9.96 -2.01 -16.45
C HIS A 33 -8.55 -2.39 -16.91
N GLU A 34 -8.43 -3.17 -17.99
CA GLU A 34 -7.15 -3.66 -18.53
C GLU A 34 -6.14 -2.53 -18.75
N ASP A 35 -6.59 -1.39 -19.26
CA ASP A 35 -5.77 -0.20 -19.52
C ASP A 35 -5.31 0.52 -18.24
N GLU A 36 -5.95 0.28 -17.11
CA GLU A 36 -5.52 0.83 -15.82
C GLU A 36 -4.52 -0.10 -15.12
N VAL A 37 -4.60 -1.41 -15.37
CA VAL A 37 -3.70 -2.40 -14.76
C VAL A 37 -2.26 -2.13 -15.18
N TRP A 38 -1.97 -1.97 -16.48
CA TRP A 38 -0.59 -1.78 -16.95
C TRP A 38 0.05 -0.47 -16.46
N ILE A 39 -0.77 0.54 -16.12
CA ILE A 39 -0.31 1.82 -15.57
C ILE A 39 -0.01 1.69 -14.07
N ASN A 40 -0.93 1.11 -13.31
CA ASN A 40 -0.88 1.16 -11.84
C ASN A 40 -0.04 0.04 -11.25
N LEU A 41 -0.07 -1.16 -11.84
CA LEU A 41 0.58 -2.34 -11.29
C LEU A 41 2.10 -2.18 -11.12
N PRO A 42 2.86 -1.67 -12.12
CA PRO A 42 4.30 -1.45 -11.94
C PRO A 42 4.60 -0.42 -10.84
N GLY A 43 3.76 0.61 -10.72
CA GLY A 43 3.89 1.62 -9.67
C GLY A 43 3.77 1.02 -8.27
N ALA A 44 2.79 0.13 -8.05
CA ALA A 44 2.64 -0.59 -6.79
C ALA A 44 3.81 -1.57 -6.55
N ALA A 45 4.23 -2.32 -7.58
CA ALA A 45 5.35 -3.26 -7.48
C ALA A 45 6.67 -2.59 -7.05
N VAL A 46 6.97 -1.41 -7.58
CA VAL A 46 8.15 -0.63 -7.17
C VAL A 46 8.12 -0.30 -5.68
N TRP A 47 6.96 0.01 -5.10
CA TRP A 47 6.86 0.25 -3.66
C TRP A 47 7.13 -1.00 -2.83
N VAL A 48 6.69 -2.18 -3.29
CA VAL A 48 7.07 -3.46 -2.66
C VAL A 48 8.59 -3.62 -2.68
N PHE A 49 9.25 -3.34 -3.81
CA PHE A 49 10.69 -3.54 -3.95
C PHE A 49 11.53 -2.60 -3.08
N TYR A 50 11.14 -1.33 -2.98
CA TYR A 50 11.93 -0.32 -2.28
C TYR A 50 11.52 -0.10 -0.82
N ALA A 51 10.26 -0.33 -0.49
CA ALA A 51 9.70 -0.02 0.82
C ALA A 51 8.93 -1.21 1.44
N GLY A 52 8.95 -2.39 0.82
CA GLY A 52 8.19 -3.55 1.29
C GLY A 52 8.50 -3.95 2.72
N ASP A 53 9.78 -4.03 3.10
CA ASP A 53 10.20 -4.35 4.47
C ASP A 53 9.65 -3.34 5.49
N PHE A 54 9.70 -2.05 5.14
CA PHE A 54 9.10 -1.01 5.96
C PHE A 54 7.58 -1.19 6.08
N MET A 55 6.87 -1.37 4.95
CA MET A 55 5.42 -1.51 4.93
C MET A 55 4.95 -2.71 5.76
N TRP A 56 5.66 -3.84 5.65
CA TRP A 56 5.40 -5.06 6.41
C TRP A 56 5.52 -4.85 7.93
N ASN A 57 6.58 -4.15 8.37
CA ASN A 57 6.89 -3.96 9.79
C ASN A 57 6.23 -2.72 10.43
N SER A 58 5.70 -1.78 9.65
CA SER A 58 5.30 -0.45 10.13
C SER A 58 4.10 -0.46 11.09
N GLY A 59 3.07 -1.25 10.78
CA GLY A 59 1.81 -1.28 11.55
C GLY A 59 1.06 0.06 11.61
N ARG A 60 1.47 1.05 10.81
CA ARG A 60 0.96 2.42 10.84
C ARG A 60 -0.51 2.51 10.46
N GLU A 61 -1.22 3.44 11.07
CA GLU A 61 -2.63 3.71 10.82
C GLU A 61 -2.87 5.20 10.64
N TRP A 62 -3.70 5.55 9.66
CA TRP A 62 -4.17 6.91 9.42
C TRP A 62 -5.67 6.97 9.71
N GLY A 63 -6.00 7.65 10.81
CA GLY A 63 -7.38 7.85 11.23
C GLY A 63 -8.17 8.81 10.33
N LEU A 64 -9.37 9.17 10.79
CA LEU A 64 -10.16 10.23 10.17
C LEU A 64 -9.44 11.58 10.30
N ILE A 65 -9.58 12.43 9.27
CA ILE A 65 -9.21 13.83 9.38
C ILE A 65 -10.35 14.51 10.14
N VAL A 66 -10.07 14.93 11.37
CA VAL A 66 -11.03 15.61 12.25
C VAL A 66 -10.56 17.04 12.48
N GLU A 67 -11.39 18.00 12.13
CA GLU A 67 -11.17 19.42 12.43
C GLU A 67 -12.29 19.91 13.35
N ASP A 68 -11.94 20.55 14.46
CA ASP A 68 -12.90 21.05 15.46
C ASP A 68 -13.88 19.98 16.00
N GLY A 69 -13.41 18.72 16.08
CA GLY A 69 -14.24 17.58 16.49
C GLY A 69 -15.20 17.07 15.41
N VAL A 70 -15.15 17.62 14.20
CA VAL A 70 -15.98 17.24 13.05
C VAL A 70 -15.14 16.48 12.01
N PRO A 71 -15.56 15.27 11.58
CA PRO A 71 -14.91 14.58 10.47
C PRO A 71 -15.01 15.40 9.17
N ARG A 72 -13.86 15.72 8.58
CA ARG A 72 -13.73 16.49 7.33
C ARG A 72 -13.26 15.65 6.15
N GLY A 73 -12.68 14.48 6.43
CA GLY A 73 -12.19 13.60 5.38
C GLY A 73 -11.66 12.28 5.91
N VAL A 74 -11.25 11.43 4.97
CA VAL A 74 -10.56 10.17 5.24
C VAL A 74 -9.04 10.40 5.19
N GLY A 75 -8.32 9.84 6.15
CA GLY A 75 -6.86 9.83 6.11
C GLY A 75 -6.32 8.96 4.98
N ALA A 76 -5.06 9.19 4.60
CA ALA A 76 -4.40 8.52 3.47
C ALA A 76 -4.47 6.99 3.50
N GLY A 77 -4.57 6.39 4.68
CA GLY A 77 -4.61 4.94 4.85
C GLY A 77 -5.93 4.26 4.51
N HIS A 78 -6.96 4.98 4.05
CA HIS A 78 -8.23 4.34 3.70
C HIS A 78 -8.11 3.32 2.56
N GLY A 79 -9.04 2.37 2.53
CA GLY A 79 -9.12 1.34 1.49
C GLY A 79 -9.74 1.80 0.19
N GLY A 80 -9.49 1.05 -0.89
CA GLY A 80 -10.25 1.07 -2.14
C GLY A 80 -11.54 0.23 -2.05
N ALA A 81 -12.25 0.09 -3.17
CA ALA A 81 -13.54 -0.63 -3.23
C ALA A 81 -13.49 -2.09 -2.74
N LEU A 82 -12.32 -2.73 -2.82
CA LEU A 82 -12.09 -4.15 -2.49
C LEU A 82 -11.43 -4.36 -1.12
N TRP A 83 -11.15 -3.29 -0.37
CA TRP A 83 -10.58 -3.36 0.97
C TRP A 83 -11.37 -2.51 1.97
N ASP A 84 -12.03 -3.16 2.92
CA ASP A 84 -12.80 -2.53 3.99
C ASP A 84 -12.15 -2.67 5.39
N GLY A 85 -10.95 -3.24 5.44
CA GLY A 85 -10.21 -3.48 6.68
C GLY A 85 -9.51 -2.23 7.25
N LYS A 86 -8.40 -2.46 7.97
CA LYS A 86 -7.66 -1.41 8.67
C LYS A 86 -7.23 -0.27 7.75
N ARG A 87 -7.29 0.97 8.26
CA ARG A 87 -6.90 2.20 7.56
C ARG A 87 -5.40 2.47 7.64
N GLY A 88 -4.59 1.56 7.13
CA GLY A 88 -3.13 1.72 7.08
C GLY A 88 -2.42 0.44 6.70
N PHE A 89 -1.22 0.25 7.23
CA PHE A 89 -0.44 -0.97 7.08
C PHE A 89 -0.84 -1.99 8.15
N CYS A 90 -1.13 -3.21 7.71
CA CYS A 90 -1.27 -4.40 8.54
C CYS A 90 -1.00 -5.67 7.72
N LEU A 91 -0.79 -6.77 8.43
CA LEU A 91 -0.46 -8.06 7.83
C LEU A 91 -1.61 -8.58 6.97
N GLU A 92 -2.86 -8.36 7.38
CA GLU A 92 -4.03 -8.77 6.59
C GLU A 92 -4.11 -8.02 5.25
N ARG A 93 -3.81 -6.72 5.25
CA ARG A 93 -3.81 -5.91 4.02
C ARG A 93 -2.65 -6.29 3.10
N TRP A 94 -1.51 -6.63 3.70
CA TRP A 94 -0.38 -7.14 2.95
C TRP A 94 -0.68 -8.49 2.27
N GLU A 95 -1.30 -9.43 2.98
CA GLU A 95 -1.76 -10.69 2.40
C GLU A 95 -2.74 -10.45 1.25
N PHE A 96 -3.72 -9.57 1.46
CA PHE A 96 -4.65 -9.15 0.42
C PHE A 96 -3.92 -8.63 -0.83
N TRP A 97 -2.97 -7.70 -0.67
CA TRP A 97 -2.18 -7.18 -1.80
C TRP A 97 -1.39 -8.26 -2.53
N LYS A 98 -0.76 -9.18 -1.79
CA LYS A 98 -0.02 -10.32 -2.37
C LYS A 98 -0.93 -11.22 -3.20
N GLU A 99 -2.12 -11.55 -2.68
CA GLU A 99 -3.12 -12.33 -3.40
C GLU A 99 -3.58 -11.62 -4.67
N ARG A 100 -3.79 -10.30 -4.62
CA ARG A 100 -4.19 -9.49 -5.77
C ARG A 100 -3.13 -9.43 -6.85
N PHE A 101 -1.85 -9.26 -6.50
CA PHE A 101 -0.76 -9.38 -7.47
C PHE A 101 -0.77 -10.76 -8.15
N GLY A 102 -0.91 -11.83 -7.37
CA GLY A 102 -1.00 -13.18 -7.91
C GLY A 102 -2.20 -13.39 -8.85
N ALA A 103 -3.38 -12.90 -8.46
CA ALA A 103 -4.58 -12.99 -9.28
C ALA A 103 -4.45 -12.22 -10.60
N ILE A 104 -3.86 -11.02 -10.58
CA ILE A 104 -3.62 -10.21 -11.77
C ILE A 104 -2.60 -10.88 -12.69
N GLY A 105 -1.52 -11.47 -12.15
CA GLY A 105 -0.52 -12.19 -12.93
C GLY A 105 -1.05 -13.43 -13.67
N LEU A 106 -2.21 -13.96 -13.28
CA LEU A 106 -2.86 -15.11 -13.92
C LEU A 106 -3.95 -14.73 -14.93
N LYS A 107 -4.27 -13.44 -15.07
CA LYS A 107 -5.29 -12.96 -16.01
C LYS A 107 -4.83 -13.15 -17.45
N ALA A 108 -5.72 -13.72 -18.28
CA ALA A 108 -5.43 -13.99 -19.69
C ALA A 108 -5.40 -12.71 -20.54
N ASP A 109 -6.16 -11.69 -20.12
CA ASP A 109 -6.32 -10.37 -20.72
C ASP A 109 -5.29 -9.35 -20.23
N VAL A 110 -4.20 -9.78 -19.59
CA VAL A 110 -3.10 -8.92 -19.17
C VAL A 110 -1.85 -9.25 -19.98
N ASP A 111 -1.07 -8.24 -20.37
CA ASP A 111 0.16 -8.42 -21.13
C ASP A 111 1.26 -9.09 -20.29
N ASP A 112 2.21 -9.74 -20.96
CA ASP A 112 3.24 -10.54 -20.30
C ASP A 112 4.18 -9.71 -19.42
N ASN A 113 4.49 -8.46 -19.81
CA ASN A 113 5.33 -7.61 -18.97
C ASN A 113 4.60 -7.26 -17.66
N THR A 114 3.31 -6.94 -17.72
CA THR A 114 2.50 -6.70 -16.51
C THR A 114 2.42 -7.96 -15.64
N LYS A 115 2.32 -9.16 -16.22
CA LYS A 115 2.38 -10.43 -15.46
C LYS A 115 3.71 -10.61 -14.75
N ASP A 116 4.83 -10.32 -15.42
CA ASP A 116 6.17 -10.40 -14.83
C ASP A 116 6.32 -9.46 -13.61
N TRP A 117 5.80 -8.23 -13.70
CA TRP A 117 5.75 -7.30 -12.56
C TRP A 117 4.92 -7.84 -11.40
N ALA A 118 3.74 -8.41 -11.69
CA ALA A 118 2.89 -9.04 -10.67
C ALA A 118 3.58 -10.22 -9.97
N GLU A 119 4.15 -11.13 -10.74
CA GLU A 119 4.84 -12.32 -10.21
C GLU A 119 6.05 -11.90 -9.37
N HIS A 120 6.85 -10.95 -9.87
CA HIS A 120 8.01 -10.47 -9.13
C HIS A 120 7.62 -9.78 -7.83
N ALA A 121 6.62 -8.89 -7.86
CA ALA A 121 6.09 -8.25 -6.65
C ALA A 121 5.61 -9.29 -5.63
N LYS A 122 4.79 -10.26 -6.05
CA LYS A 122 4.31 -11.34 -5.18
C LYS A 122 5.46 -12.10 -4.53
N ARG A 123 6.46 -12.52 -5.31
CA ARG A 123 7.63 -13.24 -4.80
C ARG A 123 8.42 -12.41 -3.80
N THR A 124 8.67 -11.14 -4.09
CA THR A 124 9.36 -10.24 -3.15
C THR A 124 8.55 -10.07 -1.86
N MET A 125 7.22 -10.01 -1.95
CA MET A 125 6.39 -9.98 -0.74
C MET A 125 6.54 -11.26 0.09
N GLU A 126 6.54 -12.44 -0.54
CA GLU A 126 6.76 -13.72 0.15
C GLU A 126 8.15 -13.80 0.81
N GLU A 127 9.19 -13.29 0.14
CA GLU A 127 10.55 -13.22 0.67
C GLU A 127 10.63 -12.33 1.92
N ILE A 128 9.99 -11.15 1.90
CA ILE A 128 9.94 -10.23 3.05
C ILE A 128 9.22 -10.87 4.24
N GLN A 129 8.14 -11.61 3.98
CA GLN A 129 7.39 -12.32 5.04
C GLN A 129 8.19 -13.46 5.66
N GLY A 130 8.91 -14.22 4.84
CA GLY A 130 9.72 -15.36 5.27
C GLY A 130 11.05 -14.99 5.93
N ALA A 131 11.46 -13.73 5.84
CA ALA A 131 12.71 -13.24 6.43
C ALA A 131 12.59 -12.85 7.93
N GLY A 132 11.39 -12.91 8.51
CA GLY A 132 11.08 -12.52 9.90
C GLY A 132 11.18 -13.63 10.93
#